data_AF-H7EKE2-F1
#
_entry.id   AF-H7EKE2-F1
#
_cell.length_a   1.000
_cell.length_b   1.000
_cell.length_c   1.000
_cell.angle_alpha   90.00
_cell.angle_beta   90.00
_cell.angle_gamma   90.00
#
_symmetry.space_group_name_H-M   'P 1'
#
loop_
_entity.id
_entity.type
_entity.pdbx_description
1 polymer ?
#
loop_
_entity_poly.entity_id
_entity_poly.type
_entity_poly.pdbx_seq_one_letter_code
_entity_poly.pdbx_strand_id
1 'polypeptide(L)'
;MKKKILAGLAAAAAAIAFSACTSVVPVQGNNQLPANGYKILGRVTTKTSSTQSGYTKLLAEAQKQYPGADDVVNILVDKKTTIFLIFVFQTYEMSALAVDYD
;
A
#
# COMPACT_ATOMS: atom_id res chain seq x y z
N MET A 1 -24.81 33.16 25.76
CA MET A 1 -24.29 33.11 24.37
C MET A 1 -22.96 32.37 24.24
N LYS A 2 -21.93 32.66 25.06
CA LYS A 2 -20.58 32.05 24.95
C LYS A 2 -20.53 30.50 24.98
N LYS A 3 -21.34 29.85 25.84
CA LYS A 3 -21.41 28.37 25.91
C LYS A 3 -21.98 27.71 24.64
N LYS A 4 -22.93 28.37 23.96
CA LYS A 4 -23.52 27.86 22.70
C LYS A 4 -22.53 27.98 21.53
N ILE A 5 -21.73 29.04 21.53
CA ILE A 5 -20.65 29.26 20.54
C ILE A 5 -19.53 28.22 20.73
N LEU A 6 -19.11 27.96 21.97
CA LEU A 6 -18.11 26.92 22.27
C LEU A 6 -18.59 25.53 21.84
N ALA A 7 -19.84 25.18 22.13
CA ALA A 7 -20.42 23.90 21.74
C ALA A 7 -20.50 23.74 20.21
N GLY A 8 -20.87 24.80 19.49
CA GLY A 8 -20.87 24.80 18.02
C GLY A 8 -19.47 24.61 17.44
N LEU A 9 -18.46 25.26 18.02
CA LEU A 9 -17.07 25.13 17.58
C LEU A 9 -16.53 23.70 17.80
N ALA A 10 -16.86 23.09 18.94
CA ALA A 10 -16.47 21.72 19.25
C ALA A 10 -17.13 20.71 18.30
N ALA A 11 -18.41 20.90 17.97
CA ALA A 11 -19.12 20.06 17.02
C ALA A 11 -18.54 20.17 15.59
N ALA A 12 -18.16 21.38 15.15
CA ALA A 12 -17.52 21.60 13.86
C ALA A 12 -16.11 20.95 13.80
N ALA A 13 -15.32 21.08 14.87
CA ALA A 13 -14.01 20.43 14.98
C ALA A 13 -14.12 18.90 14.96
N ALA A 14 -15.14 18.34 15.61
CA ALA A 14 -15.41 16.91 15.57
C ALA A 14 -15.79 16.45 14.16
N ALA A 15 -16.68 17.16 13.46
CA ALA A 15 -17.07 16.82 12.09
C ALA A 15 -15.87 16.84 11.11
N ILE A 16 -14.95 17.78 11.30
CA ILE A 16 -13.70 17.88 10.54
C ILE A 16 -12.79 16.66 10.79
N ALA A 17 -12.66 16.22 12.04
CA ALA A 17 -11.81 15.10 12.41
C ALA A 17 -12.23 13.76 11.76
N PHE A 18 -13.52 13.59 11.43
CA PHE A 18 -14.04 12.37 10.79
C PHE A 18 -14.11 12.43 9.25
N SER A 19 -13.66 13.52 8.62
CA SER A 19 -13.81 13.75 7.17
C SER A 19 -12.71 13.14 6.30
N ALA A 20 -11.90 12.22 6.84
CA ALA A 20 -10.84 11.60 6.06
C ALA A 20 -11.42 10.65 5.00
N CYS A 21 -11.19 10.96 3.72
CA CYS A 21 -11.54 10.09 2.61
C CYS A 21 -10.28 9.39 2.11
N THR A 22 -10.32 8.06 2.01
CA THR A 22 -9.23 7.26 1.46
C THR A 22 -9.71 6.56 0.19
N SER A 23 -8.94 6.70 -0.89
CA SER A 23 -9.13 5.94 -2.13
C SER A 23 -7.91 5.08 -2.42
N VAL A 24 -8.13 3.94 -3.06
CA VAL A 24 -7.10 3.04 -3.55
C VAL A 24 -7.31 2.86 -5.04
N VAL A 25 -6.27 3.10 -5.84
CA VAL A 25 -6.32 2.99 -7.30
C VAL A 25 -5.13 2.16 -7.78
N PRO A 26 -5.36 1.15 -8.64
CA PRO A 26 -4.26 0.40 -9.24
C PRO A 26 -3.45 1.31 -10.17
N VAL A 27 -2.14 1.29 -10.01
CA VAL A 27 -1.20 2.11 -10.81
C VAL A 27 -0.53 1.27 -11.88
N GLN A 28 -0.09 0.07 -11.50
CA GLN A 28 0.63 -0.83 -12.40
C GLN A 28 0.45 -2.27 -11.93
N GLY A 29 0.38 -3.20 -12.88
CA GLY A 29 0.37 -4.62 -12.61
C GLY A 29 1.15 -5.36 -13.68
N ASN A 30 2.05 -6.24 -13.26
CA ASN A 30 2.60 -7.27 -14.13
C ASN A 30 2.14 -8.63 -13.62
N ASN A 31 1.10 -9.17 -14.25
CA ASN A 31 0.48 -10.43 -13.84
C ASN A 31 1.13 -11.66 -14.50
N GLN A 32 2.31 -11.49 -15.12
CA GLN A 32 3.02 -12.60 -15.73
C GLN A 32 3.55 -13.54 -14.65
N LEU A 33 3.36 -14.84 -14.92
CA LEU A 33 3.99 -15.91 -14.19
C LEU A 33 5.06 -16.55 -15.10
N PRO A 34 6.16 -17.06 -14.53
CA PRO A 34 7.17 -17.79 -15.29
C PRO A 34 6.55 -19.00 -16.01
N ALA A 35 7.13 -19.38 -17.15
CA ALA A 35 6.58 -20.48 -17.95
C ALA A 35 6.89 -21.88 -17.38
N ASN A 36 7.97 -22.03 -16.60
CA ASN A 36 8.50 -23.33 -16.17
C ASN A 36 8.91 -23.34 -14.68
N GLY A 37 8.77 -24.51 -14.04
CA GLY A 37 9.47 -24.94 -12.82
C GLY A 37 9.60 -23.92 -11.70
N TYR A 38 8.50 -23.60 -11.01
CA TYR A 38 8.55 -22.76 -9.83
C TYR A 38 7.48 -23.16 -8.83
N LYS A 39 7.79 -22.94 -7.56
CA LYS A 39 6.86 -23.07 -6.45
C LYS A 39 6.49 -21.69 -5.93
N ILE A 40 5.20 -21.41 -5.85
CA ILE A 40 4.70 -20.20 -5.18
C ILE A 40 4.82 -20.40 -3.67
N LEU A 41 5.63 -19.57 -3.04
CA LEU A 41 5.84 -19.58 -1.58
C LEU A 41 4.74 -18.81 -0.85
N GLY A 42 4.24 -17.73 -1.45
CA GLY A 42 3.13 -16.95 -0.93
C GLY A 42 3.12 -15.51 -1.42
N ARG A 43 2.14 -14.72 -0.95
CA ARG A 43 2.05 -13.29 -1.28
C ARG A 43 2.87 -12.47 -0.28
N VAL A 44 3.66 -11.54 -0.79
CA VAL A 44 4.36 -10.51 0.00
C VAL A 44 3.74 -9.15 -0.31
N THR A 45 3.66 -8.29 0.70
CA THR A 45 3.18 -6.90 0.56
C THR A 45 4.14 -5.96 1.26
N THR A 46 4.43 -4.81 0.65
CA THR A 46 5.25 -3.77 1.25
C THR A 46 4.69 -2.37 0.97
N LYS A 47 4.79 -1.49 1.97
CA LYS A 47 4.39 -0.09 1.85
C LYS A 47 5.61 0.75 1.51
N THR A 48 5.45 1.65 0.56
CA THR A 48 6.56 2.44 0.01
C THR A 48 6.10 3.83 -0.42
N SER A 49 7.04 4.77 -0.46
CA SER A 49 6.86 6.05 -1.17
C SER A 49 7.13 5.87 -2.67
N SER A 50 6.69 6.82 -3.49
CA SER A 50 6.99 6.83 -4.94
C SER A 50 8.49 6.85 -5.26
N THR A 51 9.30 7.39 -4.35
CA THR A 51 10.75 7.55 -4.54
C THR A 51 11.55 6.34 -4.09
N GLN A 52 10.94 5.40 -3.36
CA GLN A 52 11.62 4.21 -2.87
C GLN A 52 10.89 2.90 -3.20
N SER A 53 9.97 2.92 -4.16
CA SER A 53 9.26 1.75 -4.65
C SER A 53 10.09 1.02 -5.70
N GLY A 54 10.04 -0.31 -5.70
CA GLY A 54 10.73 -1.10 -6.72
C GLY A 54 10.85 -2.58 -6.38
N TYR A 55 11.13 -3.36 -7.42
CA TYR A 55 11.32 -4.81 -7.37
C TYR A 55 12.27 -5.26 -6.25
N THR A 56 13.43 -4.61 -6.09
CA THR A 56 14.43 -5.00 -5.08
C THR A 56 13.90 -4.95 -3.65
N LYS A 57 13.01 -3.99 -3.32
CA LYS A 57 12.39 -3.94 -1.99
C LYS A 57 11.38 -5.05 -1.78
N LEU A 58 10.60 -5.37 -2.82
CA LEU A 58 9.68 -6.51 -2.79
C LEU A 58 10.43 -7.82 -2.61
N LEU A 59 11.52 -8.03 -3.36
CA LEU A 59 12.35 -9.22 -3.24
C LEU A 59 12.99 -9.33 -1.86
N ALA A 60 13.57 -8.24 -1.35
CA ALA A 60 14.14 -8.24 0.00
C ALA A 60 13.09 -8.56 1.08
N GLU A 61 11.86 -8.07 0.93
CA GLU A 61 10.78 -8.41 1.85
C GLU A 61 10.29 -9.86 1.67
N ALA A 62 10.26 -10.35 0.43
CA ALA A 62 9.96 -11.75 0.13
C ALA A 62 10.98 -12.68 0.78
N GLN A 63 12.28 -12.37 0.68
CA GLN A 63 13.36 -13.17 1.27
C GLN A 63 13.36 -13.16 2.80
N LYS A 64 12.88 -12.08 3.44
CA LYS A 64 12.67 -12.07 4.89
C LYS A 64 11.53 -12.98 5.32
N GLN A 65 10.42 -12.98 4.58
CA GLN A 65 9.24 -13.76 4.91
C GLN A 65 9.36 -15.23 4.48
N TYR A 66 10.02 -15.45 3.34
CA TYR A 66 10.26 -16.74 2.71
C TYR A 66 11.76 -16.85 2.36
N PRO A 67 12.59 -17.42 3.25
CA PRO A 67 14.04 -17.48 3.04
C PRO A 67 14.52 -18.19 1.76
N GLY A 68 13.67 -19.04 1.17
CA GLY A 68 13.90 -19.69 -0.13
C GLY A 68 13.32 -18.94 -1.32
N ALA A 69 12.95 -17.66 -1.17
CA ALA A 69 12.46 -16.87 -2.30
C ALA A 69 13.62 -16.45 -3.21
N ASP A 70 13.61 -16.96 -4.43
CA ASP A 70 14.53 -16.56 -5.49
C ASP A 70 14.06 -15.28 -6.19
N ASP A 71 12.74 -15.11 -6.32
CA ASP A 71 12.15 -14.04 -7.13
C ASP A 71 10.75 -13.64 -6.64
N VAL A 72 10.27 -12.51 -7.18
CA VAL A 72 8.92 -11.98 -6.98
C VAL A 72 8.24 -11.72 -8.32
N VAL A 73 7.10 -12.36 -8.54
CA VAL A 73 6.31 -12.27 -9.79
C VAL A 73 4.90 -11.78 -9.49
N ASN A 74 4.06 -11.59 -10.52
CA ASN A 74 2.69 -11.10 -10.33
C ASN A 74 2.63 -9.81 -9.47
N ILE A 75 3.47 -8.83 -9.84
CA ILE A 75 3.68 -7.61 -9.07
C ILE A 75 2.52 -6.65 -9.33
N LEU A 76 1.87 -6.20 -8.26
CA LEU A 76 0.80 -5.22 -8.27
C LEU A 76 1.24 -3.99 -7.47
N VAL A 77 0.92 -2.81 -7.98
CA VAL A 77 1.20 -1.53 -7.33
C VAL A 77 -0.07 -0.73 -7.24
N ASP A 78 -0.51 -0.47 -6.00
CA ASP A 78 -1.67 0.33 -5.69
C ASP A 78 -1.24 1.66 -5.08
N LYS A 79 -1.89 2.75 -5.50
CA LYS A 79 -1.74 4.07 -4.89
C LYS A 79 -2.90 4.31 -3.94
N LYS A 80 -2.57 4.49 -2.68
CA LYS A 80 -3.50 4.90 -1.64
C LYS A 80 -3.39 6.41 -1.43
N THR A 81 -4.47 7.12 -1.72
CA THR A 81 -4.58 8.57 -1.50
C THR A 81 -5.51 8.82 -0.34
N THR A 82 -5.05 9.51 0.68
CA THR A 82 -5.87 9.96 1.80
C THR A 82 -5.97 11.48 1.77
N ILE A 83 -7.19 11.98 1.67
CA ILE A 83 -7.51 13.40 1.71
C ILE A 83 -8.07 13.69 3.09
N PHE A 84 -7.42 14.59 3.81
CA PHE A 84 -7.89 15.10 5.09
C PHE A 84 -7.89 16.62 5.04
N LEU A 85 -9.10 17.22 4.96
CA LEU A 85 -9.28 18.65 4.70
C LEU A 85 -8.56 19.09 3.41
N ILE A 86 -7.50 19.89 3.53
CA ILE A 86 -6.68 20.41 2.44
C ILE A 86 -5.41 19.58 2.22
N PHE A 87 -5.12 18.61 3.09
CA PHE A 87 -3.91 17.81 3.04
C PHE A 87 -4.14 16.53 2.23
N VAL A 88 -3.21 16.25 1.32
CA VAL A 88 -3.20 15.04 0.49
C VAL A 88 -2.01 14.19 0.88
N PHE A 89 -2.26 12.98 1.37
CA PHE A 89 -1.25 11.99 1.69
C PHE A 89 -1.29 10.88 0.66
N GLN A 90 -0.14 10.58 0.05
CA GLN A 90 -0.02 9.50 -0.93
C GLN A 90 0.95 8.44 -0.41
N THR A 91 0.51 7.19 -0.47
CA THR A 91 1.32 6.02 -0.15
C THR A 91 1.13 4.98 -1.25
N TYR A 92 2.17 4.20 -1.52
CA TYR A 92 2.10 3.11 -2.49
C TYR A 92 2.18 1.79 -1.74
N GLU A 93 1.33 0.87 -2.10
CA GLU A 93 1.33 -0.50 -1.61
C GLU A 93 1.69 -1.40 -2.78
N MET A 94 2.81 -2.12 -2.66
CA MET A 94 3.21 -3.09 -3.67
C MET A 94 2.96 -4.48 -3.11
N SER A 95 2.41 -5.36 -3.92
CA SER A 95 2.29 -6.78 -3.60
C SER A 95 2.84 -7.64 -4.71
N ALA A 96 3.36 -8.82 -4.38
CA ALA A 96 3.90 -9.77 -5.34
C ALA A 96 3.76 -11.20 -4.80
N LEU A 97 3.93 -12.19 -5.68
CA LEU A 97 4.08 -13.59 -5.30
C LEU A 97 5.56 -13.91 -5.19
N ALA A 98 6.01 -14.34 -4.03
CA ALA A 98 7.33 -14.92 -3.83
C ALA A 98 7.37 -16.32 -4.46
N VAL A 99 8.42 -16.59 -5.23
CA VAL A 99 8.63 -17.87 -5.90
C VAL A 99 10.02 -18.43 -5.61
N ASP A 100 10.09 -19.75 -5.58
CA ASP A 100 11.29 -20.58 -5.48
C ASP A 100 11.39 -21.32 -6.81
N TYR A 101 12.52 -21.21 -7.50
CA TYR A 101 12.74 -21.92 -8.77
C TYR A 101 13.31 -23.31 -8.46
N ASP A 102 12.77 -24.34 -9.13
CA ASP A 102 13.23 -25.73 -8.96
C ASP A 102 14.69 -25.94 -9.47
#